data_AF-A0A820PKP6-F1
#
_entry.id   AF-A0A820PKP6-F1
#
_cell.length_a   1.000
_cell.length_b   1.000
_cell.length_c   1.000
_cell.angle_alpha   90.00
_cell.angle_beta   90.00
_cell.angle_gamma   90.00
#
_symmetry.space_group_name_H-M   'P 1'
#
loop_
_entity.id
_entity.type
_entity.pdbx_description
1 polymer ?
#
loop_
_entity_poly.entity_id
_entity_poly.type
_entity_poly.pdbx_seq_one_letter_code
_entity_poly.pdbx_strand_id
1 'polypeptide(L)'
;KIANEKEILVIHNDLPTNDWITLFNLLNKDNTYYSLANGRSFYESCLPPNSLSIGYSSTSLHWLSRKPCNISNHCASLFAQGNELRAFQEQARLDWTHFLEYRSRELITGGILILLIPSIDDQGSNGFDIIREILFVCAQSILTPQELLDYTLPIYARKYSECINDELFARYKFDVIK
;
A
#
# COMPACT_ATOMS: atom_id res chain seq x y z
N LYS A 1 1.56 -44.27 5.13
CA LYS A 1 0.82 -42.99 5.12
C LYS A 1 1.86 -41.88 5.25
N ILE A 2 2.30 -41.30 4.14
CA ILE A 2 3.10 -40.07 4.18
C ILE A 2 2.09 -38.97 4.55
N ALA A 3 2.34 -38.24 5.63
CA ALA A 3 1.51 -37.11 6.00
C ALA A 3 1.49 -36.13 4.83
N ASN A 4 0.29 -35.70 4.43
CA ASN A 4 0.07 -34.81 3.29
C ASN A 4 0.37 -33.35 3.70
N GLU A 5 1.56 -33.11 4.26
CA GLU A 5 2.01 -31.77 4.62
C GLU A 5 2.33 -31.04 3.32
N LYS A 6 1.49 -30.06 2.96
CA LYS A 6 1.79 -29.17 1.86
C LYS A 6 2.95 -28.29 2.28
N GLU A 7 4.00 -28.29 1.49
CA GLU A 7 5.08 -27.33 1.63
C GLU A 7 4.53 -25.90 1.46
N ILE A 8 4.91 -25.00 2.37
CA ILE A 8 4.50 -23.60 2.36
C ILE A 8 5.66 -22.78 1.80
N LEU A 9 5.36 -21.94 0.80
CA LEU A 9 6.27 -20.93 0.27
C LEU A 9 5.72 -19.55 0.60
N VAL A 10 6.50 -18.75 1.33
CA VAL A 10 6.19 -17.36 1.67
C VAL A 10 7.09 -16.44 0.85
N ILE A 11 6.47 -15.47 0.19
CA ILE A 11 7.19 -14.46 -0.59
C ILE A 11 7.02 -13.11 0.09
N HIS A 12 8.13 -12.58 0.62
CA HIS A 12 8.19 -11.27 1.23
C HIS A 12 8.44 -10.23 0.14
N ASN A 13 7.43 -9.40 -0.15
CA ASN A 13 7.52 -8.33 -1.14
C ASN A 13 7.61 -6.96 -0.46
N ASP A 14 8.57 -6.16 -0.90
CA ASP A 14 8.74 -4.76 -0.50
C ASP A 14 9.56 -4.05 -1.59
N LEU A 15 9.82 -2.76 -1.44
CA LEU A 15 10.68 -1.99 -2.34
C LEU A 15 12.13 -2.54 -2.33
N PRO A 16 12.89 -2.33 -3.42
CA PRO A 16 14.31 -2.69 -3.46
C PRO A 16 15.14 -2.09 -2.31
N THR A 17 14.71 -0.96 -1.78
CA THR A 17 15.37 -0.22 -0.70
C THR A 17 15.06 -0.74 0.70
N ASN A 18 14.20 -1.75 0.85
CA ASN A 18 13.96 -2.38 2.14
C ASN A 18 15.26 -3.03 2.69
N ASP A 19 15.36 -3.16 4.01
CA ASP A 19 16.48 -3.84 4.66
C ASP A 19 16.31 -5.37 4.57
N TRP A 20 16.62 -5.90 3.40
CA TRP A 20 16.57 -7.33 3.10
C TRP A 20 17.56 -8.16 3.94
N ILE A 21 18.68 -7.57 4.36
CA ILE A 21 19.69 -8.27 5.18
C ILE A 21 19.10 -8.61 6.54
N THR A 22 18.45 -7.64 7.18
CA THR A 22 17.77 -7.86 8.46
C THR A 22 16.66 -8.90 8.31
N LEU A 23 15.86 -8.85 7.24
CA LEU A 23 14.84 -9.86 6.98
C LEU A 23 15.44 -11.27 6.88
N PHE A 24 16.48 -11.47 6.06
CA PHE A 24 17.09 -12.80 5.90
C PHE A 24 17.71 -13.33 7.20
N ASN A 25 18.32 -12.47 8.02
CA ASN A 25 18.84 -12.87 9.32
C ASN A 25 17.74 -13.32 10.30
N LEU A 26 16.53 -12.75 10.19
CA LEU A 26 15.37 -13.18 10.98
C LEU A 26 14.82 -14.52 10.45
N LEU A 27 14.66 -14.65 9.14
CA LEU A 27 14.13 -15.85 8.50
C LEU A 27 15.02 -17.08 8.66
N ASN A 28 16.35 -16.91 8.72
CA ASN A 28 17.30 -18.00 8.97
C ASN A 28 17.07 -18.76 10.29
N LYS A 29 16.22 -18.25 11.17
CA LYS A 29 15.88 -18.86 12.47
C LYS A 29 14.66 -19.79 12.40
N ASP A 30 13.90 -19.77 11.30
CA ASP A 30 12.67 -20.55 11.12
C ASP A 30 12.74 -21.40 9.85
N ASN A 31 12.60 -22.72 10.00
CA ASN A 31 12.66 -23.68 8.90
C ASN A 31 11.31 -24.36 8.65
N THR A 32 10.21 -23.80 9.17
CA THR A 32 8.86 -24.38 9.01
C THR A 32 8.24 -24.14 7.63
N TYR A 33 8.79 -23.20 6.85
CA TYR A 33 8.37 -22.89 5.49
C TYR A 33 9.54 -22.36 4.65
N TYR A 34 9.41 -22.40 3.33
CA TYR A 34 10.37 -21.80 2.41
C TYR A 34 10.09 -20.30 2.28
N SER A 35 11.13 -19.49 2.28
CA SER A 35 11.00 -18.03 2.18
C SER A 35 11.76 -17.48 0.97
N LEU A 36 11.13 -16.57 0.24
CA LEU A 36 11.76 -15.78 -0.82
C LEU A 36 11.54 -14.29 -0.55
N ALA A 37 12.46 -13.47 -1.05
CA ALA A 37 12.31 -12.02 -1.07
C ALA A 37 12.09 -11.53 -2.50
N ASN A 38 11.22 -10.53 -2.65
CA ASN A 38 10.92 -9.89 -3.92
C ASN A 38 10.98 -8.37 -3.77
N GLY A 39 12.10 -7.77 -4.18
CA GLY A 39 12.32 -6.32 -4.15
C GLY A 39 11.65 -5.62 -5.33
N ARG A 40 10.33 -5.43 -5.28
CA ARG A 40 9.53 -4.80 -6.34
C ARG A 40 8.38 -4.00 -5.76
N SER A 41 7.99 -2.92 -6.44
CA SER A 41 6.75 -2.22 -6.13
C SER A 41 5.55 -3.13 -6.34
N PHE A 42 4.65 -3.22 -5.36
CA PHE A 42 3.37 -3.92 -5.52
C PHE A 42 2.40 -3.20 -6.46
N TYR A 43 2.73 -2.01 -6.98
CA TYR A 43 2.00 -1.39 -8.09
C TYR A 43 2.42 -1.95 -9.46
N GLU A 44 3.27 -2.99 -9.48
CA GLU A 44 3.70 -3.73 -10.66
C GLU A 44 3.45 -5.24 -10.52
N SER A 45 3.74 -5.98 -11.60
CA SER A 45 3.81 -7.45 -11.59
C SER A 45 4.94 -7.91 -10.68
N CYS A 46 4.58 -8.58 -9.60
CA CYS A 46 5.48 -9.09 -8.58
C CYS A 46 5.74 -10.59 -8.75
N LEU A 47 4.75 -11.33 -9.26
CA LEU A 47 4.78 -12.79 -9.37
C LEU A 47 4.35 -13.26 -10.77
N PRO A 48 4.71 -14.49 -11.17
CA PRO A 48 4.13 -15.11 -12.35
C PRO A 48 2.60 -15.22 -12.26
N PRO A 49 1.88 -15.20 -13.38
CA PRO A 49 0.43 -15.41 -13.38
C PRO A 49 0.03 -16.75 -12.76
N ASN A 50 -1.10 -16.79 -12.04
CA ASN A 50 -1.64 -17.99 -11.38
C ASN A 50 -0.63 -18.70 -10.46
N SER A 51 0.13 -17.96 -9.67
CA SER A 51 1.13 -18.51 -8.72
C SER A 51 0.86 -18.15 -7.26
N LEU A 52 0.01 -17.16 -6.99
CA LEU A 52 -0.30 -16.70 -5.64
C LEU A 52 -1.57 -17.39 -5.12
N SER A 53 -1.45 -18.12 -4.01
CA SER A 53 -2.61 -18.74 -3.35
C SER A 53 -3.31 -17.78 -2.39
N ILE A 54 -2.53 -17.07 -1.57
CA ILE A 54 -3.01 -16.08 -0.60
C ILE A 54 -2.13 -14.84 -0.70
N GLY A 55 -2.73 -13.71 -1.04
CA GLY A 55 -2.11 -12.41 -0.94
C GLY A 55 -2.49 -11.75 0.39
N TYR A 56 -1.51 -11.18 1.08
CA TYR A 56 -1.72 -10.40 2.31
C TYR A 56 -0.97 -9.09 2.22
N SER A 57 -1.66 -7.98 2.52
CA SER A 57 -1.06 -6.66 2.62
C SER A 57 -1.65 -5.93 3.81
N SER A 58 -0.77 -5.35 4.63
CA SER A 58 -1.16 -4.58 5.80
C SER A 58 -0.43 -3.25 5.80
N THR A 59 -1.17 -2.17 6.03
CA THR A 59 -0.63 -0.84 6.30
C THR A 59 0.37 -0.36 5.24
N SER A 60 0.19 -0.74 3.97
CA SER A 60 1.08 -0.34 2.87
C SER A 60 0.37 0.45 1.76
N LEU A 61 -0.91 0.17 1.51
CA LEU A 61 -1.66 0.74 0.37
C LEU A 61 -2.04 2.23 0.48
N HIS A 62 -1.63 2.90 1.57
CA HIS A 62 -1.71 4.35 1.71
C HIS A 62 -0.51 5.08 1.11
N TRP A 63 0.61 4.38 0.88
CA TRP A 63 1.76 4.91 0.16
C TRP A 63 1.48 4.95 -1.33
N LEU A 64 1.61 6.11 -1.95
CA LEU A 64 1.44 6.27 -3.39
C LEU A 64 2.69 5.80 -4.14
N SER A 65 2.52 5.36 -5.38
CA SER A 65 3.64 4.98 -6.26
C SER A 65 4.58 6.15 -6.58
N ARG A 66 4.08 7.40 -6.48
CA ARG A 66 4.84 8.63 -6.63
C ARG A 66 4.17 9.80 -5.93
N LYS A 67 4.95 10.87 -5.65
CA LYS A 67 4.42 12.17 -5.23
C LYS A 67 3.72 12.85 -6.43
N PRO A 68 2.40 13.15 -6.36
CA PRO A 68 1.67 13.77 -7.47
C PRO A 68 2.05 15.24 -7.70
N CYS A 69 2.11 16.01 -6.61
CA CYS A 69 2.52 17.41 -6.59
C CYS A 69 2.99 17.78 -5.17
N ASN A 70 3.49 19.00 -5.01
CA ASN A 70 3.67 19.59 -3.67
C ASN A 70 2.33 20.13 -3.15
N ILE A 71 2.16 20.13 -1.83
CA ILE A 71 0.98 20.70 -1.15
C ILE A 71 1.41 22.03 -0.55
N SER A 72 0.67 23.09 -0.86
CA SER A 72 1.08 24.47 -0.53
C SER A 72 0.89 24.83 0.94
N ASN A 73 -0.06 24.20 1.63
CA ASN A 73 -0.49 24.55 2.98
C ASN A 73 -0.18 23.49 4.05
N HIS A 74 0.32 22.31 3.68
CA HIS A 74 0.65 21.22 4.59
C HIS A 74 1.60 20.22 3.92
N CYS A 75 2.19 19.29 4.67
CA CYS A 75 2.95 18.16 4.13
C CYS A 75 2.12 16.91 3.80
N ALA A 76 0.80 16.89 4.05
CA ALA A 76 0.00 15.67 4.00
C ALA A 76 -1.30 15.90 3.23
N SER A 77 -1.66 14.94 2.37
CA SER A 77 -2.81 15.06 1.45
C SER A 77 -4.14 15.27 2.16
N LEU A 78 -4.23 14.88 3.42
CA LEU A 78 -5.43 15.03 4.25
C LEU A 78 -5.86 16.51 4.39
N PHE A 79 -4.89 17.43 4.35
CA PHE A 79 -5.10 18.86 4.49
C PHE A 79 -5.03 19.61 3.14
N ALA A 80 -4.79 18.87 2.05
CA ALA A 80 -4.75 19.44 0.70
C ALA A 80 -6.14 19.85 0.23
N GLN A 81 -6.21 20.83 -0.68
CA GLN A 81 -7.47 21.33 -1.22
C GLN A 81 -7.40 21.53 -2.74
N GLY A 82 -8.56 21.73 -3.38
CA GLY A 82 -8.65 22.12 -4.79
C GLY A 82 -7.92 21.17 -5.75
N ASN A 83 -6.97 21.71 -6.52
CA ASN A 83 -6.22 20.93 -7.51
C ASN A 83 -5.23 19.94 -6.88
N GLU A 84 -4.63 20.29 -5.74
CA GLU A 84 -3.64 19.46 -5.06
C GLU A 84 -4.32 18.18 -4.54
N LEU A 85 -5.45 18.31 -3.84
CA LEU A 85 -6.23 17.15 -3.37
C LEU A 85 -6.67 16.26 -4.54
N ARG A 86 -7.16 16.85 -5.64
CA ARG A 86 -7.57 16.11 -6.84
C ARG A 86 -6.42 15.32 -7.47
N ALA A 87 -5.20 15.87 -7.48
CA ALA A 87 -4.03 15.16 -7.99
C ALA A 87 -3.68 13.93 -7.14
N PHE A 88 -3.77 14.04 -5.81
CA PHE A 88 -3.58 12.92 -4.89
C PHE A 88 -4.67 11.85 -5.02
N GLN A 89 -5.93 12.27 -5.14
CA GLN A 89 -7.06 11.37 -5.40
C GLN A 89 -6.87 10.57 -6.69
N GLU A 90 -6.47 11.24 -7.77
CA GLU A 90 -6.27 10.57 -9.05
C GLU A 90 -5.09 9.60 -9.00
N GLN A 91 -3.96 9.99 -8.38
CA GLN A 91 -2.84 9.07 -8.20
C GLN A 91 -3.24 7.85 -7.37
N ALA A 92 -3.96 8.04 -6.27
CA ALA A 92 -4.48 6.96 -5.45
C ALA A 92 -5.41 6.04 -6.24
N ARG A 93 -6.29 6.58 -7.08
CA ARG A 93 -7.20 5.80 -7.93
C ARG A 93 -6.45 4.94 -8.95
N LEU A 94 -5.44 5.50 -9.60
CA LEU A 94 -4.57 4.78 -10.55
C LEU A 94 -3.80 3.66 -9.86
N ASP A 95 -3.18 3.96 -8.72
CA ASP A 95 -2.44 3.00 -7.92
C ASP A 95 -3.32 1.82 -7.46
N TRP A 96 -4.55 2.10 -7.04
CA TRP A 96 -5.51 1.06 -6.66
C TRP A 96 -5.90 0.16 -7.85
N THR A 97 -6.11 0.77 -9.01
CA THR A 97 -6.44 0.05 -10.24
C THR A 97 -5.29 -0.89 -10.64
N HIS A 98 -4.05 -0.39 -10.66
CA HIS A 98 -2.89 -1.21 -10.97
C HIS A 98 -2.66 -2.33 -9.96
N PHE A 99 -2.80 -2.03 -8.66
CA PHE A 99 -2.68 -3.04 -7.61
C PHE A 99 -3.65 -4.19 -7.86
N LEU A 100 -4.95 -3.91 -8.02
CA LEU A 100 -5.95 -4.94 -8.25
C LEU A 100 -5.70 -5.70 -9.56
N GLU A 101 -5.31 -5.02 -10.63
CA GLU A 101 -4.99 -5.65 -11.92
C GLU A 101 -3.85 -6.66 -11.83
N TYR A 102 -2.74 -6.30 -11.17
CA TYR A 102 -1.61 -7.22 -11.04
C TYR A 102 -1.93 -8.36 -10.08
N ARG A 103 -2.57 -8.07 -8.93
CA ARG A 103 -2.97 -9.12 -7.99
C ARG A 103 -3.95 -10.11 -8.62
N SER A 104 -4.90 -9.65 -9.45
CA SER A 104 -5.86 -10.53 -10.10
C SER A 104 -5.22 -11.48 -11.10
N ARG A 105 -4.10 -11.09 -11.72
CA ARG A 105 -3.34 -11.93 -12.65
C ARG A 105 -2.48 -12.96 -11.91
N GLU A 106 -1.93 -12.57 -10.77
CA GLU A 106 -1.03 -13.39 -9.97
C GLU A 106 -1.78 -14.46 -9.17
N LEU A 107 -2.99 -14.15 -8.69
CA LEU A 107 -3.81 -15.09 -7.93
C LEU A 107 -4.23 -16.29 -8.77
N ILE A 108 -4.24 -17.47 -8.13
CA ILE A 108 -4.90 -18.66 -8.69
C ILE A 108 -6.42 -18.49 -8.67
N THR A 109 -7.13 -19.27 -9.48
CA THR A 109 -8.59 -19.39 -9.35
C THR A 109 -8.96 -19.85 -7.94
N GLY A 110 -9.80 -19.06 -7.25
CA GLY A 110 -10.19 -19.31 -5.86
C GLY A 110 -9.16 -18.86 -4.82
N GLY A 111 -8.08 -18.18 -5.24
CA GLY A 111 -7.12 -17.55 -4.33
C GLY A 111 -7.74 -16.40 -3.54
N ILE A 112 -7.13 -16.06 -2.41
CA ILE A 112 -7.66 -15.07 -1.46
C ILE A 112 -6.73 -13.87 -1.38
N LEU A 113 -7.29 -12.66 -1.40
CA LEU A 113 -6.57 -11.42 -1.15
C LEU A 113 -7.10 -10.75 0.13
N ILE A 114 -6.24 -10.61 1.13
CA ILE A 114 -6.56 -10.03 2.43
C ILE A 114 -5.84 -8.69 2.56
N LEU A 115 -6.59 -7.61 2.77
CA LEU A 115 -6.06 -6.25 2.79
C LEU A 115 -6.45 -5.53 4.09
N LEU A 116 -5.46 -5.05 4.82
CA LEU A 116 -5.64 -4.13 5.95
C LEU A 116 -5.15 -2.74 5.55
N ILE A 117 -6.10 -1.87 5.20
CA ILE A 117 -5.81 -0.54 4.63
C ILE A 117 -6.19 0.54 5.65
N PRO A 118 -5.25 1.42 6.05
CA PRO A 118 -5.59 2.61 6.81
C PRO A 118 -6.54 3.50 5.99
N SER A 119 -7.71 3.79 6.55
CA SER A 119 -8.73 4.62 5.94
C SER A 119 -9.07 5.82 6.82
N ILE A 120 -9.70 6.82 6.21
CA ILE A 120 -10.39 7.87 6.96
C ILE A 120 -11.79 7.42 7.36
N ASP A 121 -12.24 7.86 8.53
CA ASP A 121 -13.60 7.70 9.03
C ASP A 121 -14.58 8.72 8.40
N ASP A 122 -15.84 8.68 8.83
CA ASP A 122 -16.89 9.59 8.34
C ASP A 122 -16.65 11.06 8.70
N GLN A 123 -15.80 11.33 9.69
CA GLN A 123 -15.38 12.67 10.08
C GLN A 123 -14.13 13.13 9.30
N GLY A 124 -13.57 12.25 8.45
CA GLY A 124 -12.36 12.51 7.69
C GLY A 124 -11.07 12.26 8.47
N SER A 125 -11.13 11.70 9.68
CA SER A 125 -9.93 11.42 10.50
C SER A 125 -9.39 10.02 10.20
N ASN A 126 -8.07 9.85 10.31
CA ASN A 126 -7.44 8.52 10.32
C ASN A 126 -6.67 8.22 11.62
N GLY A 127 -6.92 9.00 12.68
CA GLY A 127 -6.27 8.86 13.97
C GLY A 127 -4.84 9.42 14.06
N PHE A 128 -4.26 9.89 12.94
CA PHE A 128 -2.91 10.50 12.91
C PHE A 128 -2.95 12.02 12.64
N ASP A 129 -4.13 12.61 12.56
CA ASP A 129 -4.38 14.02 12.24
C ASP A 129 -3.56 14.97 13.12
N ILE A 130 -3.69 14.82 14.44
CA ILE A 130 -3.00 15.66 15.44
C ILE A 130 -1.49 15.55 15.31
N ILE A 131 -0.97 14.32 15.13
CA ILE A 131 0.47 14.11 14.98
C ILE A 131 0.98 14.75 13.68
N ARG A 132 0.18 14.73 12.60
CA ARG A 132 0.56 15.37 11.32
C ARG A 132 0.59 16.90 11.42
N GLU A 133 -0.37 17.49 12.12
CA GLU A 133 -0.36 18.94 12.41
C GLU A 133 0.90 19.32 13.21
N ILE A 134 1.20 18.59 14.29
CA ILE A 134 2.41 18.83 15.10
C ILE A 134 3.67 18.68 14.25
N LEU A 135 3.74 17.63 13.43
CA LEU A 135 4.86 17.41 12.51
C LEU A 135 5.06 18.59 11.56
N PHE A 136 3.98 19.12 10.99
CA PHE A 136 4.04 20.24 10.07
C PHE A 136 4.50 21.54 10.76
N VAL A 137 3.98 21.83 11.96
CA VAL A 137 4.44 22.97 12.78
C VAL A 137 5.93 22.85 13.12
N CYS A 138 6.39 21.66 13.52
CA CYS A 138 7.81 21.42 13.76
C CYS A 138 8.64 21.65 12.50
N ALA A 139 8.20 21.13 11.34
CA ALA A 139 8.87 21.32 10.06
C ALA A 139 8.96 22.81 9.67
N GLN A 140 7.88 23.58 9.86
CA GLN A 140 7.86 25.02 9.63
C GLN A 140 8.89 25.79 10.47
N SER A 141 9.23 25.30 11.67
CA SER A 141 10.17 25.98 12.56
C SER A 141 11.64 25.76 12.20
N ILE A 142 11.95 24.78 11.35
CA ILE A 142 13.34 24.39 11.02
C ILE A 142 13.66 24.40 9.53
N LEU A 143 12.67 24.24 8.65
CA LEU A 143 12.87 24.15 7.20
C LEU A 143 12.73 25.51 6.53
N THR A 144 13.47 25.71 5.43
CA THR A 144 13.21 26.81 4.51
C THR A 144 11.86 26.64 3.80
N PRO A 145 11.27 27.71 3.22
CA PRO A 145 10.00 27.59 2.49
C PRO A 145 10.04 26.56 1.35
N GLN A 146 11.17 26.43 0.64
CA GLN A 146 11.32 25.46 -0.43
C GLN A 146 11.41 24.02 0.11
N GLU A 147 12.21 23.78 1.15
CA GLU A 147 12.31 22.47 1.79
C GLU A 147 10.96 22.03 2.37
N LEU A 148 10.21 22.95 2.98
CA LEU A 148 8.88 22.67 3.52
C LEU A 148 7.90 22.26 2.42
N LEU A 149 7.96 22.93 1.27
CA LEU A 149 7.13 22.58 0.10
C LEU A 149 7.50 21.19 -0.44
N ASP A 150 8.80 20.88 -0.50
CA ASP A 150 9.30 19.59 -0.96
C ASP A 150 9.05 18.44 0.03
N TYR A 151 8.85 18.77 1.31
CA TYR A 151 8.47 17.86 2.41
C TYR A 151 7.02 17.32 2.32
N THR A 152 6.40 17.40 1.15
CA THR A 152 5.12 16.74 0.89
C THR A 152 5.26 15.21 0.87
N LEU A 153 4.50 14.52 1.72
CA LEU A 153 4.51 13.07 1.85
C LEU A 153 3.66 12.43 0.73
N PRO A 154 4.14 11.38 0.04
CA PRO A 154 3.38 10.65 -0.97
C PRO A 154 2.41 9.65 -0.31
N ILE A 155 1.55 10.14 0.58
CA ILE A 155 0.58 9.35 1.32
C ILE A 155 -0.82 9.87 0.99
N TYR A 156 -1.76 8.95 0.76
CA TYR A 156 -3.18 9.25 0.65
C TYR A 156 -3.99 8.32 1.55
N ALA A 157 -4.82 8.90 2.42
CA ALA A 157 -5.73 8.15 3.27
C ALA A 157 -7.10 8.05 2.58
N ARG A 158 -7.48 6.83 2.20
CA ARG A 158 -8.69 6.56 1.43
C ARG A 158 -9.92 6.52 2.34
N LYS A 159 -11.08 6.90 1.82
CA LYS A 159 -12.37 6.50 2.39
C LYS A 159 -12.62 5.02 2.13
N TYR A 160 -13.40 4.38 2.99
CA TYR A 160 -13.85 3.01 2.76
C TYR A 160 -14.53 2.85 1.37
N SER A 161 -15.33 3.84 0.97
CA SER A 161 -15.99 3.87 -0.35
C SER A 161 -15.03 3.93 -1.54
N GLU A 162 -13.80 4.41 -1.35
CA GLU A 162 -12.77 4.41 -2.41
C GLU A 162 -12.07 3.05 -2.52
N CYS A 163 -12.09 2.25 -1.44
CA CYS A 163 -11.55 0.90 -1.43
C CYS A 163 -12.54 -0.12 -2.03
N ILE A 164 -13.84 0.09 -1.86
CA ILE A 164 -14.89 -0.79 -2.41
C ILE A 164 -15.32 -0.27 -3.78
N ASN A 165 -14.76 -0.84 -4.85
CA ASN A 165 -15.07 -0.47 -6.22
C ASN A 165 -15.66 -1.66 -6.99
N ASP A 166 -16.99 -1.72 -7.04
CA ASP A 166 -17.73 -2.84 -7.66
C ASP A 166 -17.37 -3.03 -9.14
N GLU A 167 -17.09 -1.95 -9.88
CA GLU A 167 -16.68 -2.01 -11.29
C GLU A 167 -15.31 -2.70 -11.43
N LEU A 168 -14.33 -2.31 -10.62
CA LEU A 168 -13.00 -2.94 -10.64
C LEU A 168 -13.05 -4.39 -10.15
N PHE A 169 -13.85 -4.68 -9.12
CA PHE A 169 -14.01 -6.05 -8.63
C PHE A 169 -14.67 -6.94 -9.67
N ALA A 170 -15.72 -6.49 -10.35
CA ALA A 170 -16.32 -7.22 -11.46
C ALA A 170 -15.33 -7.40 -12.63
N ARG A 171 -14.61 -6.33 -13.01
CA ARG A 171 -13.60 -6.35 -14.08
C ARG A 171 -12.49 -7.36 -13.82
N TYR A 172 -12.00 -7.42 -12.60
CA TYR A 172 -10.88 -8.28 -12.19
C TYR A 172 -11.33 -9.58 -11.51
N LYS A 173 -12.65 -9.86 -11.50
CA LYS A 173 -13.27 -11.09 -10.98
C LYS A 173 -12.95 -11.35 -9.50
N PHE A 174 -12.98 -10.30 -8.69
CA PHE A 174 -12.91 -10.41 -7.25
C PHE A 174 -14.31 -10.50 -6.66
N ASP A 175 -14.52 -11.49 -5.79
CA ASP A 175 -15.69 -11.58 -4.93
C ASP A 175 -15.34 -11.00 -3.56
N VAL A 176 -16.02 -9.92 -3.16
CA VAL A 176 -15.78 -9.27 -1.87
C VAL A 176 -16.47 -10.05 -0.75
N ILE A 177 -15.70 -10.49 0.24
CA ILE A 177 -16.22 -11.08 1.47
C ILE A 177 -16.49 -9.92 2.44
N LYS A 178 -17.76 -9.73 2.81
CA LYS A 178 -18.21 -8.72 3.78
C LYS A 178 -18.52 -9.36 5.12
#